data_AF-A0A519LTD2-F1
#
_entry.id   AF-A0A519LTD2-F1
#
_cell.length_a   1.000
_cell.length_b   1.000
_cell.length_c   1.000
_cell.angle_alpha   90.00
_cell.angle_beta   90.00
_cell.angle_gamma   90.00
#
_symmetry.space_group_name_H-M   'P 1'
#
loop_
_entity.id
_entity.type
_entity.pdbx_description
1 polymer ?
#
loop_
_entity_poly.entity_id
_entity_poly.type
_entity_poly.pdbx_seq_one_letter_code
_entity_poly.pdbx_strand_id
1 'polypeptide(L)'
;MAYLAPSEFVTKMVDSGESKLLMSTRDTLIRSFMAGAMLALGAAFAVTVTVNTGNALLGAMLFPGCFILLYLLGYDLLTGVFTLAPLAVLDKRPGATWAGVFRNWTLVFCGNFAGAFMVAVFMAIIFTFGFSEAPNAVGVKIGHIGEGRTVGYSAHGAAGMLTLFIRGVMCNWMVSTGVVAAMMSTSVSGKAIGMWIPIALFFYMGFEHSIVNMFL
;
A
#
# COMPACT_ATOMS: atom_id res chain seq x y z
N MET A 1 -22.64 14.36 -14.02
CA MET A 1 -22.41 14.44 -12.55
C MET A 1 -21.10 13.71 -12.24
N ALA A 2 -20.30 14.25 -11.31
CA ALA A 2 -18.98 13.68 -10.99
C ALA A 2 -19.04 12.57 -9.91
N TYR A 3 -20.07 12.58 -9.07
CA TYR A 3 -20.32 11.58 -8.02
C TYR A 3 -21.07 10.36 -8.59
N LEU A 4 -20.68 9.17 -8.14
CA LEU A 4 -21.31 7.89 -8.43
C LEU A 4 -21.90 7.30 -7.15
N ALA A 5 -23.16 6.90 -7.19
CA ALA A 5 -23.82 6.25 -6.06
C ALA A 5 -23.27 4.82 -5.84
N PRO A 6 -23.39 4.23 -4.64
CA PRO A 6 -22.96 2.86 -4.36
C PRO A 6 -23.45 1.82 -5.37
N SER A 7 -24.72 1.88 -5.76
CA SER A 7 -25.30 1.00 -6.78
C SER A 7 -24.63 1.12 -8.16
N GLU A 8 -23.96 2.22 -8.46
CA GLU A 8 -23.34 2.51 -9.76
C GLU A 8 -21.86 2.12 -9.82
N PHE A 9 -21.14 2.19 -8.68
CA PHE A 9 -19.71 1.84 -8.66
C PHE A 9 -19.41 0.42 -8.18
N VAL A 10 -20.36 -0.28 -7.53
CA VAL A 10 -20.17 -1.68 -7.13
C VAL A 10 -19.83 -2.58 -8.32
N THR A 11 -20.51 -2.40 -9.45
CA THR A 11 -20.18 -3.15 -10.69
C THR A 11 -18.75 -2.87 -11.14
N LYS A 12 -18.28 -1.61 -11.05
CA LYS A 12 -16.89 -1.26 -11.38
C LYS A 12 -15.87 -1.91 -10.44
N MET A 13 -16.22 -2.10 -9.16
CA MET A 13 -15.36 -2.83 -8.22
C MET A 13 -15.20 -4.29 -8.64
N VAL A 14 -16.30 -4.94 -9.02
CA VAL A 14 -16.31 -6.32 -9.51
C VAL A 14 -15.53 -6.44 -10.81
N ASP A 15 -15.81 -5.58 -11.79
CA ASP A 15 -15.11 -5.57 -13.09
C ASP A 15 -13.60 -5.33 -12.90
N SER A 16 -13.22 -4.47 -11.95
CA SER A 16 -11.82 -4.26 -11.60
C SER A 16 -11.20 -5.54 -11.06
N GLY A 17 -11.87 -6.23 -10.13
CA GLY A 17 -11.46 -7.53 -9.60
C GLY A 17 -11.26 -8.58 -10.69
N GLU A 18 -12.22 -8.72 -11.60
CA GLU A 18 -12.16 -9.64 -12.74
C GLU A 18 -10.93 -9.35 -13.62
N SER A 19 -10.69 -8.08 -13.94
CA SER A 19 -9.53 -7.68 -14.75
C SER A 19 -8.19 -8.03 -14.09
N LYS A 20 -8.10 -8.04 -12.75
CA LYS A 20 -6.88 -8.45 -12.02
C LYS A 20 -6.67 -9.96 -12.10
N LEU A 21 -7.74 -10.74 -11.98
CA LEU A 21 -7.67 -12.20 -12.03
C LEU A 21 -7.26 -12.73 -13.40
N LEU A 22 -7.77 -12.12 -14.47
CA LEU A 22 -7.55 -12.54 -15.85
C LEU A 22 -6.25 -12.00 -16.47
N MET A 23 -5.48 -11.21 -15.72
CA MET A 23 -4.25 -10.60 -16.19
C MET A 23 -3.11 -11.61 -16.39
N SER A 24 -2.30 -11.34 -17.41
CA SER A 24 -1.08 -12.11 -17.68
C SER A 24 -0.09 -12.01 -16.51
N THR A 25 0.64 -13.09 -16.23
CA THR A 25 1.65 -13.12 -15.15
C THR A 25 2.67 -12.00 -15.30
N ARG A 26 3.10 -11.71 -16.54
CA ARG A 26 4.07 -10.65 -16.84
C ARG A 26 3.55 -9.28 -16.41
N ASP A 27 2.33 -8.93 -16.83
CA ASP A 27 1.78 -7.61 -16.55
C ASP A 27 1.46 -7.45 -15.06
N THR A 28 0.97 -8.52 -14.41
CA THR A 28 0.77 -8.53 -12.95
C THR A 28 2.08 -8.24 -12.22
N LEU A 29 3.18 -8.91 -12.60
CA LEU A 29 4.48 -8.71 -11.95
C LEU A 29 5.04 -7.30 -12.18
N ILE A 30 4.96 -6.77 -13.41
CA ILE A 30 5.45 -5.42 -13.72
C ILE A 30 4.65 -4.37 -12.94
N ARG A 31 3.32 -4.46 -12.97
CA ARG A 31 2.43 -3.50 -12.27
C ARG A 31 2.60 -3.58 -10.76
N SER A 32 2.76 -4.78 -10.20
CA SER A 32 2.98 -4.95 -8.77
C SER A 32 4.38 -4.52 -8.33
N PHE A 33 5.41 -4.75 -9.14
CA PHE A 33 6.74 -4.21 -8.88
C PHE A 33 6.72 -2.69 -8.75
N MET A 34 6.11 -2.01 -9.72
CA MET A 34 6.00 -0.55 -9.71
C MET A 34 5.16 -0.03 -8.55
N ALA A 35 4.09 -0.73 -8.16
CA ALA A 35 3.30 -0.37 -6.97
C ALA A 35 4.14 -0.44 -5.69
N GLY A 36 4.89 -1.53 -5.49
CA GLY A 36 5.74 -1.71 -4.31
C GLY A 36 6.83 -0.63 -4.22
N ALA A 37 7.51 -0.36 -5.34
CA ALA A 37 8.52 0.67 -5.41
C ALA A 37 7.95 2.08 -5.12
N MET A 38 6.81 2.45 -5.72
CA MET A 38 6.21 3.77 -5.52
C MET A 38 5.75 3.97 -4.07
N LEU A 39 5.19 2.93 -3.44
CA LEU A 39 4.76 3.02 -2.05
C LEU A 39 5.95 3.09 -1.07
N ALA A 40 7.01 2.33 -1.34
CA ALA A 40 8.26 2.39 -0.58
C ALA A 40 8.90 3.79 -0.65
N LEU A 41 8.94 4.41 -1.84
CA LEU A 41 9.37 5.80 -2.00
C LEU A 41 8.50 6.76 -1.20
N GLY A 42 7.18 6.55 -1.20
CA GLY A 42 6.24 7.34 -0.40
C GLY A 42 6.53 7.24 1.10
N ALA A 43 6.85 6.04 1.60
CA ALA A 43 7.22 5.82 3.00
C ALA A 43 8.53 6.54 3.34
N ALA A 44 9.57 6.38 2.50
CA ALA A 44 10.85 7.07 2.67
C ALA A 44 10.69 8.60 2.66
N PHE A 45 9.87 9.13 1.74
CA PHE A 45 9.54 10.54 1.65
C PHE A 45 8.82 11.06 2.91
N ALA A 46 7.78 10.36 3.37
CA ALA A 46 7.03 10.75 4.57
C ALA A 46 7.90 10.74 5.84
N VAL A 47 8.79 9.75 5.98
CA VAL A 47 9.75 9.71 7.09
C VAL A 47 10.77 10.83 6.97
N THR A 48 11.28 11.11 5.77
CA THR A 48 12.20 12.24 5.51
C THR A 48 11.58 13.57 5.92
N VAL A 49 10.33 13.83 5.51
CA VAL A 49 9.60 15.04 5.92
C VAL A 49 9.46 15.10 7.44
N THR A 50 9.08 14.00 8.07
CA THR A 50 8.92 13.93 9.52
C THR A 50 10.22 14.23 10.27
N VAL A 51 11.34 13.68 9.81
CA VAL A 51 12.67 13.91 10.41
C VAL A 51 13.13 15.35 10.20
N ASN A 52 12.99 15.88 8.99
CA ASN A 52 13.50 17.22 8.65
C ASN A 52 12.66 18.35 9.28
N THR A 53 11.36 18.13 9.50
CA THR A 53 10.45 19.14 10.04
C THR A 53 10.13 18.93 11.52
N GLY A 54 10.39 17.74 12.07
CA GLY A 54 9.90 17.33 13.38
C GLY A 54 8.39 17.08 13.45
N ASN A 55 7.66 17.14 12.32
CA ASN A 55 6.20 17.08 12.30
C ASN A 55 5.68 15.84 11.53
N ALA A 56 5.21 14.85 12.28
CA ALA A 56 4.65 13.61 11.74
C ALA A 56 3.34 13.81 10.95
N LEU A 57 2.56 14.85 11.27
CA LEU A 57 1.33 15.17 10.54
C LEU A 57 1.64 15.59 9.10
N LEU A 58 2.72 16.35 8.87
CA LEU A 58 3.12 16.73 7.51
C LEU A 58 3.53 15.50 6.70
N GLY A 59 4.31 14.58 7.29
CA GLY A 59 4.65 13.32 6.65
C GLY A 59 3.40 12.51 6.27
N ALA A 60 2.46 12.38 7.20
CA ALA A 60 1.20 11.64 6.97
C ALA A 60 0.28 12.30 5.94
N MET A 61 0.25 13.62 5.86
CA MET A 61 -0.56 14.34 4.86
C MET A 61 0.03 14.25 3.45
N LEU A 62 1.35 14.04 3.32
CA LEU A 62 2.03 13.97 2.03
C LEU A 62 2.19 12.53 1.50
N PHE A 63 2.22 11.54 2.39
CA PHE A 63 2.24 10.11 2.04
C PHE A 63 1.19 9.67 0.99
N PRO A 64 -0.08 10.13 1.05
CA PRO A 64 -1.10 9.76 0.08
C PRO A 64 -0.77 10.10 -1.37
N GLY A 65 0.09 11.09 -1.63
CA GLY A 65 0.46 11.49 -2.99
C GLY A 65 0.99 10.32 -3.82
N CYS A 66 1.88 9.50 -3.24
CA CYS A 66 2.41 8.32 -3.90
C CYS A 66 1.35 7.23 -4.13
N PHE A 67 0.43 7.05 -3.18
CA PHE A 67 -0.69 6.11 -3.33
C PHE A 67 -1.69 6.55 -4.42
N ILE A 68 -1.97 7.85 -4.51
CA ILE A 68 -2.82 8.41 -5.55
C ILE A 68 -2.19 8.16 -6.92
N LEU A 69 -0.88 8.42 -7.06
CA LEU A 69 -0.17 8.20 -8.32
C LEU A 69 -0.15 6.72 -8.73
N LEU A 70 0.18 5.80 -7.82
CA LEU A 70 0.20 4.38 -8.17
C LEU A 70 -1.19 3.87 -8.57
N TYR A 71 -2.26 4.36 -7.93
CA TYR A 71 -3.63 4.02 -8.32
C TYR A 71 -3.99 4.57 -9.70
N LEU A 72 -3.68 5.85 -9.98
CA LEU A 72 -3.99 6.50 -11.25
C LEU A 72 -3.19 5.92 -12.42
N LEU A 73 -1.95 5.49 -12.18
CA LEU A 73 -1.11 4.76 -13.14
C LEU A 73 -1.54 3.29 -13.31
N GLY A 74 -2.50 2.83 -12.51
CA GLY A 74 -3.03 1.48 -12.58
C GLY A 74 -2.06 0.43 -12.05
N TYR A 75 -1.17 0.74 -11.13
CA TYR A 75 -0.31 -0.28 -10.52
C TYR A 75 -1.08 -1.16 -9.53
N ASP A 76 -0.62 -2.40 -9.36
CA ASP A 76 -1.33 -3.40 -8.57
C ASP A 76 -0.71 -3.52 -7.19
N LEU A 77 -1.40 -2.97 -6.19
CA LEU A 77 -1.02 -3.10 -4.79
C LEU A 77 -1.82 -4.21 -4.13
N LEU A 78 -1.13 -5.11 -3.44
CA LEU A 78 -1.72 -6.29 -2.81
C LEU A 78 -2.91 -5.96 -1.90
N THR A 79 -2.78 -4.92 -1.08
CA THR A 79 -3.80 -4.49 -0.12
C THR A 79 -5.10 -4.03 -0.80
N GLY A 80 -5.00 -3.37 -1.96
CA GLY A 80 -6.19 -3.05 -2.77
C GLY A 80 -6.80 -4.29 -3.44
N VAL A 81 -5.95 -5.19 -3.93
CA VAL A 81 -6.35 -6.44 -4.58
C VAL A 81 -7.01 -7.42 -3.60
N PHE A 82 -6.67 -7.38 -2.30
CA PHE A 82 -7.38 -8.14 -1.26
C PHE A 82 -8.88 -7.84 -1.24
N THR A 83 -9.28 -6.61 -1.57
CA THR A 83 -10.70 -6.24 -1.66
C THR A 83 -11.27 -6.53 -3.04
N LEU A 84 -10.56 -6.18 -4.11
CA LEU A 84 -11.13 -6.25 -5.46
C LEU A 84 -11.24 -7.68 -6.01
N ALA A 85 -10.20 -8.50 -5.86
CA ALA A 85 -10.15 -9.82 -6.48
C ALA A 85 -11.24 -10.80 -5.98
N PRO A 86 -11.54 -10.88 -4.66
CA PRO A 86 -12.62 -11.74 -4.18
C PRO A 86 -14.02 -11.36 -4.68
N LEU A 87 -14.27 -10.07 -4.95
CA LEU A 87 -15.59 -9.61 -5.41
C LEU A 87 -15.99 -10.24 -6.75
N ALA A 88 -15.03 -10.47 -7.65
CA ALA A 88 -15.29 -11.16 -8.91
C ALA A 88 -15.72 -12.61 -8.72
N VAL A 89 -15.18 -13.30 -7.71
CA VAL A 89 -15.57 -14.68 -7.37
C VAL A 89 -16.94 -14.70 -6.70
N LEU A 90 -17.21 -13.74 -5.80
CA LEU A 90 -18.51 -13.61 -5.12
C LEU A 90 -19.64 -13.27 -6.08
N ASP A 91 -19.37 -12.44 -7.10
CA ASP A 91 -20.30 -12.12 -8.19
C ASP A 91 -20.41 -13.26 -9.24
N LYS A 92 -19.66 -14.36 -9.07
CA LYS A 92 -19.65 -15.53 -9.97
C LYS A 92 -19.26 -15.19 -11.40
N ARG A 93 -18.29 -14.29 -11.58
CA ARG A 93 -17.79 -13.92 -12.92
C ARG A 93 -17.16 -15.12 -13.64
N PRO A 94 -17.39 -15.29 -14.95
CA PRO A 94 -16.80 -16.38 -15.71
C PRO A 94 -15.27 -16.38 -15.62
N GLY A 95 -14.67 -17.50 -15.19
CA GLY A 95 -13.21 -17.61 -15.03
C GLY A 95 -12.67 -17.05 -13.71
N ALA A 96 -13.48 -16.38 -12.88
CA ALA A 96 -13.09 -15.97 -11.54
C ALA A 96 -13.18 -17.18 -10.59
N THR A 97 -12.04 -17.61 -10.05
CA THR A 97 -11.95 -18.71 -9.10
C THR A 97 -11.13 -18.32 -7.89
N TRP A 98 -11.37 -18.95 -6.74
CA TRP A 98 -10.51 -18.77 -5.56
C TRP A 98 -9.04 -19.13 -5.84
N ALA A 99 -8.78 -20.14 -6.67
CA ALA A 99 -7.43 -20.45 -7.12
C ALA A 99 -6.80 -19.27 -7.89
N GLY A 100 -7.57 -18.60 -8.74
CA GLY A 100 -7.17 -17.36 -9.42
C GLY A 100 -6.84 -16.23 -8.43
N VAL A 101 -7.66 -16.07 -7.39
CA VAL A 101 -7.43 -15.09 -6.31
C VAL A 101 -6.10 -15.35 -5.60
N PHE A 102 -5.85 -16.58 -5.15
CA PHE A 102 -4.59 -16.92 -4.47
C PHE A 102 -3.38 -16.79 -5.39
N ARG A 103 -3.49 -17.18 -6.67
CA ARG A 103 -2.44 -16.93 -7.67
C ARG A 103 -2.14 -15.45 -7.79
N ASN A 104 -3.17 -14.62 -7.98
CA ASN A 104 -3.01 -13.19 -8.16
C ASN A 104 -2.39 -12.53 -6.92
N TRP A 105 -2.88 -12.86 -5.72
CA TRP A 105 -2.30 -12.37 -4.46
C TRP A 105 -0.82 -12.75 -4.32
N THR A 106 -0.46 -13.99 -4.64
CA THR A 106 0.93 -14.46 -4.56
C THR A 106 1.82 -13.69 -5.54
N LEU A 107 1.39 -13.54 -6.79
CA LEU A 107 2.16 -12.79 -7.80
C LEU A 107 2.33 -11.32 -7.42
N VAL A 108 1.25 -10.67 -6.98
CA VAL A 108 1.27 -9.27 -6.57
C VAL A 108 2.12 -9.07 -5.31
N PHE A 109 2.07 -10.00 -4.35
CA PHE A 109 2.93 -9.98 -3.16
C PHE A 109 4.41 -10.03 -3.56
N CYS A 110 4.81 -10.98 -4.41
CA CYS A 110 6.19 -11.11 -4.85
C CYS A 110 6.67 -9.88 -5.62
N GLY A 111 5.85 -9.32 -6.51
CA GLY A 111 6.19 -8.10 -7.23
C GLY A 111 6.30 -6.89 -6.29
N ASN A 112 5.32 -6.67 -5.41
CA ASN A 112 5.38 -5.60 -4.42
C ASN A 112 6.64 -5.70 -3.55
N PHE A 113 6.96 -6.90 -3.06
CA PHE A 113 8.17 -7.13 -2.27
C PHE A 113 9.45 -6.81 -3.06
N ALA A 114 9.58 -7.29 -4.29
CA ALA A 114 10.75 -7.01 -5.13
C ALA A 114 10.93 -5.50 -5.40
N GLY A 115 9.83 -4.78 -5.64
CA GLY A 115 9.86 -3.33 -5.82
C GLY A 115 10.23 -2.58 -4.56
N ALA A 116 9.65 -2.95 -3.42
CA ALA A 116 9.95 -2.37 -2.12
C ALA A 116 11.41 -2.62 -1.71
N PHE A 117 11.90 -3.83 -1.91
CA PHE A 117 13.28 -4.23 -1.62
C PHE A 117 14.29 -3.46 -2.50
N MET A 118 14.03 -3.31 -3.79
CA MET A 118 14.88 -2.48 -4.67
C MET A 118 15.00 -1.05 -4.12
N VAL A 119 13.87 -0.45 -3.72
CA VAL A 119 13.87 0.90 -3.15
C VAL A 119 14.61 0.91 -1.81
N ALA A 120 14.45 -0.09 -0.95
CA ALA A 120 15.19 -0.20 0.31
C ALA A 120 16.72 -0.19 0.06
N VAL A 121 17.20 -0.97 -0.92
CA VAL A 121 18.62 -0.99 -1.31
C VAL A 121 19.08 0.38 -1.82
N PHE A 122 18.30 1.01 -2.70
CA PHE A 122 18.66 2.34 -3.25
C PHE A 122 18.69 3.41 -2.15
N MET A 123 17.71 3.40 -1.25
CA MET A 123 17.68 4.34 -0.13
C MET A 123 18.83 4.09 0.85
N ALA A 124 19.19 2.83 1.14
CA ALA A 124 20.34 2.50 1.96
C ALA A 124 21.65 3.05 1.36
N ILE A 125 21.85 2.89 0.04
CA ILE A 125 22.99 3.48 -0.69
C ILE A 125 22.98 5.00 -0.54
N ILE A 126 21.84 5.66 -0.72
CA ILE A 126 21.72 7.13 -0.61
C ILE A 126 22.02 7.61 0.81
N PHE A 127 21.48 6.95 1.83
CA PHE A 127 21.60 7.39 3.23
C PHE A 127 22.99 7.19 3.82
N THR A 128 23.85 6.40 3.18
CA THR A 128 25.18 6.03 3.65
C THR A 128 26.30 6.47 2.71
N PHE A 129 25.99 7.28 1.69
CA PHE A 129 26.92 7.61 0.60
C PHE A 129 27.62 6.37 0.03
N GLY A 130 26.83 5.35 -0.36
CA GLY A 130 27.35 4.08 -0.87
C GLY A 130 28.07 3.24 0.19
N PHE A 131 27.54 3.21 1.41
CA PHE A 131 28.10 2.48 2.57
C PHE A 131 29.46 2.99 3.04
N SER A 132 29.87 4.19 2.62
CA SER A 132 31.11 4.83 3.08
C SER A 132 30.94 5.55 4.42
N GLU A 133 29.71 5.94 4.76
CA GLU A 133 29.35 6.61 6.01
C GLU A 133 28.27 5.84 6.77
N ALA A 134 28.13 6.16 8.06
CA ALA A 134 26.99 5.69 8.84
C ALA A 134 25.67 6.27 8.26
N PRO A 135 24.52 5.59 8.43
CA PRO A 135 23.25 6.11 7.94
C PRO A 135 22.95 7.50 8.50
N ASN A 136 22.48 8.41 7.66
CA ASN A 136 21.99 9.71 8.11
C ASN A 136 20.78 9.58 9.06
N ALA A 137 20.32 10.70 9.62
CA ALA A 137 19.21 10.72 10.59
C ALA A 137 17.91 10.07 10.05
N VAL A 138 17.65 10.16 8.74
CA VAL A 138 16.49 9.52 8.11
C VAL A 138 16.69 8.00 8.05
N GLY A 139 17.85 7.53 7.62
CA GLY A 139 18.20 6.10 7.58
C GLY A 139 18.11 5.45 8.97
N VAL A 140 18.65 6.12 10.00
CA VAL A 140 18.53 5.67 11.40
C VAL A 140 17.07 5.61 11.83
N LYS A 141 16.28 6.64 11.52
CA LYS A 141 14.85 6.67 11.88
C LYS A 141 14.06 5.54 11.22
N ILE A 142 14.31 5.26 9.94
CA ILE A 142 13.68 4.16 9.22
C ILE A 142 14.03 2.82 9.87
N GLY A 143 15.32 2.57 10.16
CA GLY A 143 15.77 1.35 10.82
C GLY A 143 15.09 1.11 12.18
N HIS A 144 14.97 2.15 13.01
CA HIS A 144 14.26 2.03 14.30
C HIS A 144 12.75 1.79 14.14
N ILE A 145 12.12 2.32 13.09
CA ILE A 145 10.71 2.00 12.80
C ILE A 145 10.58 0.51 12.46
N GLY A 146 11.45 -0.03 11.61
CA GLY A 146 11.47 -1.46 11.26
C GLY A 146 11.71 -2.37 12.48
N GLU A 147 12.68 -2.02 13.33
CA GLU A 147 12.96 -2.73 14.58
C GLU A 147 11.74 -2.72 15.52
N GLY A 148 11.11 -1.56 15.71
CA GLY A 148 9.92 -1.44 16.56
C GLY A 148 8.73 -2.26 16.04
N ARG A 149 8.61 -2.43 14.73
CA ARG A 149 7.55 -3.23 14.09
C ARG A 149 7.81 -4.74 14.10
N THR A 150 8.97 -5.17 14.57
CA THR A 150 9.34 -6.60 14.67
C THR A 150 9.53 -7.00 16.13
N VAL A 151 10.57 -6.46 16.78
CA VAL A 151 10.95 -6.80 18.15
C VAL A 151 10.01 -6.16 19.17
N GLY A 152 9.43 -5.00 18.85
CA GLY A 152 8.48 -4.32 19.75
C GLY A 152 7.24 -5.15 20.05
N TYR A 153 6.67 -5.84 19.05
CA TYR A 153 5.53 -6.72 19.27
C TYR A 153 5.91 -8.03 19.96
N SER A 154 7.08 -8.60 19.62
CA SER A 154 7.50 -9.88 20.20
C SER A 154 7.71 -9.79 21.72
N ALA A 155 8.15 -8.64 22.22
CA ALA A 155 8.28 -8.37 23.65
C ALA A 155 6.95 -8.50 24.43
N HIS A 156 5.81 -8.38 23.75
CA HIS A 156 4.48 -8.53 24.34
C HIS A 156 3.82 -9.90 24.06
N GLY A 157 4.54 -10.84 23.44
CA GLY A 157 4.06 -12.19 23.15
C GLY A 157 2.74 -12.21 22.37
N ALA A 158 1.76 -13.01 22.83
CA ALA A 158 0.46 -13.14 22.17
C ALA A 158 -0.34 -11.81 22.09
N ALA A 159 -0.20 -10.93 23.09
CA ALA A 159 -0.88 -9.63 23.08
C ALA A 159 -0.28 -8.69 22.03
N GLY A 160 1.03 -8.77 21.80
CA GLY A 160 1.70 -8.06 20.70
C GLY A 160 1.21 -8.56 19.33
N MET A 161 1.05 -9.87 19.16
CA MET A 161 0.52 -10.45 17.92
C MET A 161 -0.93 -10.04 17.65
N LEU A 162 -1.78 -9.99 18.69
CA LEU A 162 -3.15 -9.47 18.56
C LEU A 162 -3.14 -7.99 18.13
N THR A 163 -2.25 -7.18 18.73
CA THR A 163 -2.12 -5.75 18.39
C THR A 163 -1.71 -5.58 16.92
N LEU A 164 -0.70 -6.34 16.47
CA LEU A 164 -0.25 -6.35 15.07
C LEU A 164 -1.39 -6.75 14.12
N PHE A 165 -2.14 -7.80 14.46
CA PHE A 165 -3.28 -8.24 13.65
C PHE A 165 -4.35 -7.15 13.51
N ILE A 166 -4.78 -6.55 14.62
CA ILE A 166 -5.80 -5.48 14.60
C ILE A 166 -5.29 -4.25 13.84
N ARG A 167 -4.03 -3.86 14.02
CA ARG A 167 -3.43 -2.77 13.23
C ARG A 167 -3.42 -3.08 11.74
N GLY A 168 -3.18 -4.33 11.36
CA GLY A 168 -3.26 -4.78 9.96
C GLY A 168 -4.68 -4.71 9.39
N VAL A 169 -5.68 -5.17 10.16
CA VAL A 169 -7.10 -5.09 9.77
C VAL A 169 -7.53 -3.64 9.57
N MET A 170 -7.21 -2.76 10.53
CA MET A 170 -7.54 -1.34 10.46
C MET A 170 -6.82 -0.63 9.31
N CYS A 171 -5.56 -0.99 9.05
CA CYS A 171 -4.83 -0.50 7.87
C CYS A 171 -5.55 -0.87 6.59
N ASN A 172 -5.83 -2.16 6.38
CA ASN A 172 -6.41 -2.62 5.13
C ASN A 172 -7.82 -2.07 4.95
N TRP A 173 -8.62 -1.92 6.02
CA TRP A 173 -9.90 -1.23 5.94
C TRP A 173 -9.73 0.16 5.32
N MET A 174 -8.82 0.98 5.85
CA MET A 174 -8.61 2.33 5.30
C MET A 174 -8.11 2.30 3.86
N VAL A 175 -7.20 1.40 3.51
CA VAL A 175 -6.72 1.25 2.12
C VAL A 175 -7.87 0.86 1.18
N SER A 176 -8.68 -0.12 1.56
CA SER A 176 -9.87 -0.54 0.81
C SER A 176 -10.85 0.61 0.65
N THR A 177 -11.11 1.37 1.71
CA THR A 177 -11.95 2.57 1.65
C THR A 177 -11.37 3.61 0.68
N GLY A 178 -10.05 3.81 0.64
CA GLY A 178 -9.41 4.68 -0.34
C GLY A 178 -9.63 4.22 -1.79
N VAL A 179 -9.42 2.93 -2.05
CA VAL A 179 -9.67 2.32 -3.37
C VAL A 179 -11.13 2.48 -3.80
N VAL A 180 -12.07 2.22 -2.89
CA VAL A 180 -13.51 2.39 -3.16
C VAL A 180 -13.87 3.86 -3.36
N ALA A 181 -13.33 4.77 -2.55
CA ALA A 181 -13.57 6.21 -2.67
C ALA A 181 -13.08 6.76 -4.02
N ALA A 182 -12.00 6.21 -4.56
CA ALA A 182 -11.55 6.54 -5.92
C ALA A 182 -12.52 6.11 -7.03
N MET A 183 -13.44 5.18 -6.74
CA MET A 183 -14.49 4.76 -7.70
C MET A 183 -15.77 5.58 -7.56
N MET A 184 -15.91 6.37 -6.49
CA MET A 184 -17.05 7.29 -6.28
C MET A 184 -16.98 8.54 -7.16
N SER A 185 -15.83 8.81 -7.82
CA SER A 185 -15.63 9.99 -8.66
C SER A 185 -15.19 9.63 -10.08
N THR A 186 -15.67 10.38 -11.07
CA THR A 186 -15.19 10.33 -12.46
C THR A 186 -14.04 11.29 -12.75
N SER A 187 -13.83 12.32 -11.92
CA SER A 187 -12.74 13.29 -12.07
C SER A 187 -11.48 12.88 -11.31
N VAL A 188 -10.30 13.12 -11.89
CA VAL A 188 -9.00 12.78 -11.27
C VAL A 188 -8.84 13.45 -9.89
N SER A 189 -9.20 14.72 -9.76
CA SER A 189 -9.14 15.46 -8.49
C SER A 189 -10.06 14.85 -7.43
N GLY A 190 -11.28 14.45 -7.79
CA GLY A 190 -12.20 13.80 -6.86
C GLY A 190 -11.68 12.43 -6.40
N LYS A 191 -11.03 11.66 -7.28
CA LYS A 191 -10.37 10.39 -6.91
C LYS A 191 -9.23 10.63 -5.93
N ALA A 192 -8.39 11.63 -6.21
CA ALA A 192 -7.26 12.01 -5.36
C ALA A 192 -7.73 12.38 -3.95
N ILE A 193 -8.73 13.25 -3.82
CA ILE A 193 -9.29 13.69 -2.53
C ILE A 193 -9.94 12.51 -1.79
N GLY A 194 -10.71 11.67 -2.49
CA GLY A 194 -11.34 10.48 -1.89
C GLY A 194 -10.33 9.49 -1.31
N MET A 195 -9.19 9.30 -1.99
CA MET A 195 -8.09 8.47 -1.48
C MET A 195 -7.31 9.14 -0.35
N TRP A 196 -7.17 10.47 -0.37
CA TRP A 196 -6.27 11.19 0.53
C TRP A 196 -6.56 10.89 2.00
N ILE A 197 -7.79 11.15 2.44
CA ILE A 197 -8.18 11.10 3.86
C ILE A 197 -7.90 9.73 4.48
N PRO A 198 -8.42 8.59 3.95
CA PRO A 198 -8.18 7.30 4.58
C PRO A 198 -6.71 6.90 4.58
N ILE A 199 -5.95 7.28 3.55
CA ILE A 199 -4.52 6.97 3.45
C ILE A 199 -3.69 7.79 4.44
N ALA A 200 -4.01 9.08 4.62
CA ALA A 200 -3.37 9.92 5.62
C ALA A 200 -3.68 9.44 7.04
N LEU A 201 -4.94 9.03 7.28
CA LEU A 201 -5.40 8.55 8.58
C LEU A 201 -4.63 7.31 9.02
N PHE A 202 -4.57 6.26 8.19
CA PHE A 202 -3.89 5.03 8.63
C PHE A 202 -2.40 5.27 8.90
N PHE A 203 -1.76 6.11 8.07
CA PHE A 203 -0.34 6.40 8.21
C PHE A 203 -0.08 7.17 9.50
N TYR A 204 -0.87 8.21 9.78
CA TYR A 204 -0.74 9.00 11.00
C TYR A 204 -1.03 8.17 12.27
N MET A 205 -2.03 7.29 12.22
CA MET A 205 -2.38 6.42 13.35
C MET A 205 -1.40 5.26 13.55
N GLY A 206 -0.39 5.12 12.68
CA GLY A 206 0.62 4.07 12.79
C GLY A 206 0.06 2.66 12.61
N PHE A 207 -0.96 2.51 11.76
CA PHE A 207 -1.46 1.19 11.38
C PHE A 207 -0.44 0.42 10.53
N GLU A 208 -0.57 -0.90 10.50
CA GLU A 208 0.44 -1.79 9.93
C GLU A 208 0.09 -2.15 8.49
N HIS A 209 0.84 -1.57 7.54
CA HIS A 209 0.66 -1.82 6.12
C HIS A 209 1.70 -2.81 5.62
N SER A 210 1.27 -3.99 5.16
CA SER A 210 2.15 -5.08 4.74
C SER A 210 3.25 -4.65 3.76
N ILE A 211 2.90 -3.89 2.71
CA ILE A 211 3.87 -3.46 1.69
C ILE A 211 4.83 -2.37 2.18
N VAL A 212 4.40 -1.50 3.11
CA VAL A 212 5.30 -0.52 3.73
C VAL A 212 6.29 -1.26 4.62
N ASN A 213 5.83 -2.28 5.33
CA ASN A 213 6.67 -3.14 6.17
C ASN A 213 7.63 -4.04 5.36
N MET A 214 7.44 -4.20 4.05
CA MET A 214 8.44 -4.84 3.19
C MET A 214 9.63 -3.93 2.88
N PHE A 215 9.44 -2.61 2.98
CA PHE A 215 10.49 -1.62 2.76
C PHE A 215 11.26 -1.28 4.05
N LEU A 216 10.54 -1.17 5.17
CA LEU A 216 11.10 -0.88 6.50
C LEU A 216 11.94 -2.04 7.02
#